data_AF-Q8KAN4-F1
#
_entry.id   AF-Q8KAN4-F1
#
_cell.length_a   1.000
_cell.length_b   1.000
_cell.length_c   1.000
_cell.angle_alpha   90.00
_cell.angle_beta   90.00
_cell.angle_gamma   90.00
#
_symmetry.space_group_name_H-M   'P 1'
#
loop_
_entity.id
_entity.type
_entity.pdbx_description
1 polymer ?
#
loop_
_entity_poly.entity_id
_entity_poly.type
_entity_poly.pdbx_seq_one_letter_code
_entity_poly.pdbx_strand_id
1 'polypeptide(L)'
;MLAVKTTCKDRWRQVLNEANRIGKKHLLTVQQGISLNQFREMRAHDVQLVVPADIIKLYHKDIRSEIMTLEGFLGEVKTLVEKPRKRS
;
A
#
# COMPACT_ATOMS: atom_id res chain seq x y z
N MET A 1 3.42 -6.16 -6.71
CA MET A 1 2.25 -5.64 -7.46
C MET A 1 1.83 -4.31 -6.87
N LEU A 2 1.40 -3.37 -7.71
CA LEU A 2 0.88 -2.06 -7.32
C LEU A 2 -0.54 -1.90 -7.87
N ALA A 3 -1.51 -1.61 -7.01
CA ALA A 3 -2.84 -1.18 -7.38
C ALA A 3 -3.00 0.32 -7.08
N VAL A 4 -3.75 1.04 -7.91
CA VAL A 4 -3.96 2.49 -7.76
C VAL A 4 -5.46 2.76 -7.62
N LYS A 5 -5.86 3.46 -6.54
CA LYS A 5 -7.25 3.88 -6.32
C LYS A 5 -7.28 5.29 -5.74
N THR A 6 -8.03 6.20 -6.36
CA THR A 6 -8.25 7.54 -5.81
C THR A 6 -9.04 7.52 -4.50
N THR A 7 -9.98 6.58 -4.37
CA THR A 7 -10.74 6.31 -3.15
C THR A 7 -10.77 4.81 -2.84
N CYS A 8 -10.47 4.44 -1.59
CA CYS A 8 -10.29 3.08 -1.12
C CYS A 8 -11.58 2.42 -0.61
N LYS A 9 -12.56 3.18 -0.08
CA LYS A 9 -13.86 2.73 0.49
C LYS A 9 -14.08 1.20 0.55
N ASP A 10 -15.01 0.62 -0.21
CA ASP A 10 -15.23 -0.83 -0.25
C ASP A 10 -14.49 -1.52 -1.40
N ARG A 11 -13.94 -0.73 -2.34
CA ARG A 11 -13.37 -1.23 -3.60
C ARG A 11 -11.94 -1.76 -3.47
N TRP A 12 -11.26 -1.52 -2.35
CA TRP A 12 -9.92 -2.07 -2.13
C TRP A 12 -9.92 -3.61 -2.10
N ARG A 13 -11.03 -4.25 -1.71
CA ARG A 13 -11.14 -5.72 -1.65
C ARG A 13 -11.00 -6.39 -3.03
N GLN A 14 -11.28 -5.70 -4.13
CA GLN A 14 -11.06 -6.22 -5.48
C GLN A 14 -9.58 -6.56 -5.73
N VAL A 15 -8.66 -5.81 -5.10
CA VAL A 15 -7.20 -6.03 -5.20
C VAL A 15 -6.80 -7.38 -4.62
N LEU A 16 -7.57 -7.94 -3.67
CA LEU A 16 -7.29 -9.25 -3.09
C LEU A 16 -7.48 -10.36 -4.12
N ASN A 17 -8.54 -10.28 -4.92
CA ASN A 17 -8.87 -11.29 -5.92
C ASN A 17 -7.88 -11.30 -7.08
N GLU A 18 -7.47 -10.11 -7.54
CA GLU A 18 -6.49 -9.97 -8.63
C GLU A 18 -5.09 -10.47 -8.26
N ALA A 19 -4.79 -10.56 -6.96
CA ALA A 19 -3.45 -10.78 -6.44
C ALA A 19 -3.34 -12.00 -5.53
N ASN A 20 -4.22 -12.98 -5.69
CA ASN A 20 -4.31 -14.14 -4.79
C ASN A 20 -2.97 -14.93 -4.67
N ARG A 21 -2.09 -14.84 -5.68
CA ARG A 21 -0.76 -15.49 -5.70
C ARG A 21 0.40 -14.60 -5.20
N ILE A 22 0.12 -13.37 -4.75
CA ILE A 22 1.13 -12.39 -4.36
C ILE A 22 0.98 -12.11 -2.87
N GLY A 23 2.05 -12.34 -2.09
CA GLY A 23 2.08 -12.05 -0.66
C GLY A 23 1.84 -10.56 -0.38
N LYS A 24 2.86 -9.72 -0.57
CA LYS A 24 2.80 -8.27 -0.33
C LYS A 24 2.14 -7.52 -1.50
N LYS A 25 1.04 -6.83 -1.23
CA LYS A 25 0.27 -6.02 -2.21
C LYS A 25 0.41 -4.55 -1.84
N HIS A 26 0.72 -3.68 -2.80
CA HIS A 26 0.79 -2.23 -2.54
C HIS A 26 -0.47 -1.55 -3.09
N LEU A 27 -1.14 -0.75 -2.28
CA LEU A 27 -2.30 0.04 -2.67
C LEU A 27 -1.96 1.52 -2.57
N LEU A 28 -1.74 2.16 -3.72
CA LEU A 28 -1.53 3.60 -3.81
C LEU A 28 -2.87 4.34 -3.79
N THR A 29 -2.97 5.34 -2.91
CA THR A 29 -4.14 6.22 -2.85
C THR A 29 -3.80 7.66 -2.53
N VAL A 30 -4.70 8.56 -2.94
CA VAL A 30 -4.71 9.98 -2.55
C VAL A 30 -5.89 10.29 -1.62
N GLN A 31 -6.59 9.27 -1.11
CA GLN A 31 -7.67 9.46 -0.15
C GLN A 31 -7.14 10.06 1.15
N GLN A 32 -7.89 11.01 1.71
CA GLN A 32 -7.61 11.66 2.99
C GLN A 32 -8.16 10.83 4.14
N GLY A 33 -7.40 9.86 4.61
CA GLY A 33 -7.75 9.01 5.75
C GLY A 33 -8.66 7.83 5.41
N ILE A 34 -8.59 6.81 6.26
CA ILE A 34 -9.47 5.63 6.29
C ILE A 34 -9.78 5.31 7.75
N SER A 35 -10.81 4.50 8.00
CA SER A 35 -11.09 4.05 9.36
C SER A 35 -9.99 3.11 9.87
N LEU A 36 -9.76 3.09 11.19
CA LEU A 36 -8.81 2.16 11.81
C LEU A 36 -9.17 0.70 11.53
N ASN A 37 -10.48 0.38 11.52
CA ASN A 37 -10.93 -0.97 11.21
C ASN A 37 -10.58 -1.37 9.77
N GLN A 38 -10.85 -0.48 8.80
CA GLN A 38 -10.48 -0.71 7.41
C GLN A 38 -8.96 -0.87 7.23
N PHE A 39 -8.15 -0.06 7.92
CA PHE A 39 -6.70 -0.19 7.90
C PHE A 39 -6.23 -1.55 8.45
N ARG A 40 -6.79 -1.99 9.57
CA ARG A 40 -6.49 -3.30 10.18
C ARG A 40 -6.86 -4.45 9.24
N GLU A 41 -8.02 -4.39 8.58
CA GLU A 41 -8.41 -5.37 7.58
C GLU A 41 -7.42 -5.41 6.41
N MET A 42 -7.03 -4.25 5.87
CA MET A 42 -6.02 -4.17 4.81
C MET A 42 -4.71 -4.83 5.25
N ARG A 43 -4.24 -4.52 6.46
CA ARG A 43 -2.98 -5.05 7.00
C ARG A 43 -3.04 -6.56 7.24
N ALA A 44 -4.18 -7.08 7.70
CA ALA A 44 -4.42 -8.51 7.86
C ALA A 44 -4.41 -9.29 6.53
N HIS A 45 -4.64 -8.61 5.40
CA HIS A 45 -4.61 -9.20 4.05
C HIS A 45 -3.30 -8.88 3.27
N ASP A 46 -2.25 -8.48 3.98
CA ASP A 46 -0.94 -8.09 3.42
C ASP A 46 -1.03 -6.95 2.38
N VAL A 47 -2.01 -6.06 2.56
CA VAL A 47 -2.13 -4.82 1.78
C VAL A 47 -1.35 -3.72 2.49
N GLN A 48 -0.23 -3.33 1.90
CA GLN A 48 0.54 -2.15 2.27
C GLN A 48 -0.10 -0.91 1.63
N LEU A 49 -0.58 0.00 2.47
CA LEU A 49 -1.06 1.30 2.00
C LEU A 49 0.14 2.18 1.63
N VAL A 50 0.09 2.75 0.42
CA VAL A 50 1.07 3.72 -0.09
C VAL A 50 0.36 5.06 -0.30
N VAL A 51 0.85 6.12 0.34
CA VAL A 51 0.20 7.44 0.32
C VAL A 51 1.27 8.54 0.20
N PRO A 52 1.04 9.64 -0.53
CA PRO A 52 1.92 10.80 -0.49
C PRO A 52 2.09 11.36 0.93
N ALA A 53 3.30 11.75 1.30
CA ALA A 53 3.63 12.21 2.65
C ALA A 53 2.72 13.36 3.14
N ASP A 54 2.39 14.28 2.23
CA ASP A 54 1.49 15.41 2.51
C ASP A 54 0.06 14.98 2.87
N ILE A 55 -0.37 13.80 2.47
CA ILE A 55 -1.70 13.28 2.76
C ILE A 55 -1.67 12.38 4.01
N ILE A 56 -0.56 11.71 4.31
CA ILE A 56 -0.41 10.87 5.53
C ILE A 56 -0.72 11.67 6.80
N LYS A 57 -0.40 12.96 6.85
CA LYS A 57 -0.72 13.83 7.99
C LYS A 57 -2.22 13.95 8.29
N LEU A 58 -3.09 13.58 7.35
CA LEU A 58 -4.55 13.57 7.49
C LEU A 58 -5.10 12.23 8.00
N TYR A 59 -4.26 11.20 8.13
CA TYR A 59 -4.65 9.90 8.69
C TYR A 59 -4.62 9.93 10.22
N HIS A 60 -5.25 8.94 10.86
CA HIS A 60 -5.19 8.78 12.32
C HIS A 60 -3.74 8.57 12.79
N LYS A 61 -3.32 9.24 13.88
CA LYS A 61 -1.92 9.23 14.34
C LYS A 61 -1.37 7.81 14.55
N ASP A 62 -2.20 6.93 15.10
CA ASP A 62 -1.85 5.53 15.42
C ASP A 62 -1.42 4.70 14.22
N ILE A 63 -1.83 5.06 12.99
CA ILE A 63 -1.53 4.27 11.78
C ILE A 63 -0.52 4.94 10.86
N ARG A 64 -0.15 6.21 11.10
CA ARG A 64 0.72 6.98 10.19
C ARG A 64 2.09 6.33 9.99
N SER A 65 2.65 5.75 11.05
CA SER A 65 3.95 5.06 11.02
C SER A 65 3.93 3.76 10.23
N GLU A 66 2.75 3.14 10.06
CA GLU A 66 2.58 1.90 9.29
C GLU A 66 2.25 2.17 7.81
N ILE A 67 1.98 3.43 7.43
CA ILE A 67 1.71 3.83 6.05
C ILE A 67 3.04 4.11 5.34
N MET A 68 3.20 3.52 4.16
CA MET A 68 4.38 3.74 3.32
C MET A 68 4.23 5.03 2.51
N THR A 69 5.28 5.84 2.45
CA THR A 69 5.31 7.01 1.55
C THR A 69 5.49 6.57 0.11
N LEU A 70 5.00 7.38 -0.85
CA LEU A 70 5.27 7.14 -2.27
C LEU A 70 6.78 7.07 -2.57
N GLU A 71 7.57 7.94 -1.93
CA GLU A 71 9.03 7.94 -2.03
C GLU A 71 9.64 6.63 -1.49
N GLY A 72 9.19 6.16 -0.34
CA GLY A 72 9.63 4.89 0.24
C GLY A 72 9.32 3.70 -0.67
N PHE A 73 8.13 3.70 -1.28
CA PHE A 73 7.75 2.69 -2.27
C PHE A 73 8.67 2.73 -3.51
N LEU A 74 8.94 3.91 -4.06
CA LEU A 74 9.85 4.05 -5.22
C LEU A 74 11.27 3.58 -4.87
N GLY A 75 11.74 3.85 -3.64
CA GLY A 75 12.99 3.33 -3.12
C GLY A 75 13.04 1.81 -3.08
N GLU A 76 12.02 1.16 -2.50
CA GLU A 76 11.90 -0.31 -2.50
C GLU A 76 11.95 -0.89 -3.93
N VAL A 77 11.18 -0.31 -4.85
CA VAL A 77 11.12 -0.76 -6.25
C VAL A 77 12.47 -0.61 -6.95
N LYS A 78 13.15 0.53 -6.75
CA LYS A 78 14.48 0.77 -7.35
C LYS A 78 15.49 -0.28 -6.89
N THR A 79 15.55 -0.56 -5.58
CA THR A 79 16.42 -1.61 -5.04
C THR A 79 16.07 -3.00 -5.57
N LEU A 80 14.79 -3.30 -5.80
CA LEU A 80 14.37 -4.58 -6.38
C LEU A 80 14.78 -4.73 -7.85
N VAL A 81 14.78 -3.64 -8.61
CA VAL A 81 15.19 -3.63 -10.03
C VAL A 81 16.72 -3.70 -10.16
N GLU A 82 17.46 -3.04 -9.27
CA GLU A 82 18.93 -3.00 -9.29
C GLU A 82 19.58 -4.30 -8.80
N LYS A 83 18.87 -5.13 -8.01
CA LYS A 83 19.35 -6.47 -7.69
C LYS A 83 19.33 -7.34 -8.97
N PRO A 84 20.48 -7.82 -9.47
CA PRO A 84 20.48 -8.72 -10.61
C PRO A 84 19.63 -9.95 -10.25
N ARG A 85 18.57 -10.20 -11.03
CA ARG A 85 17.82 -11.45 -10.95
C ARG A 85 18.81 -12.58 -11.19
N LYS A 86 19.27 -13.25 -10.14
CA LYS A 86 19.95 -14.54 -10.27
C LYS A 86 18.94 -15.46 -10.96
N ARG A 87 19.10 -15.64 -12.28
CA ARG A 87 18.42 -16.68 -13.03
C ARG A 87 18.99 -18.00 -12.49
N SER A 88 18.20 -18.72 -11.70
CA SER A 88 18.42 -20.14 -11.41
C SER A 88 17.91 -20.97 -12.58
#